data_AF-N9R732-F1
#
_entry.id   AF-N9R732-F1
#
_cell.length_a   1.000
_cell.length_b   1.000
_cell.length_c   1.000
_cell.angle_alpha   90.00
_cell.angle_beta   90.00
_cell.angle_gamma   90.00
#
_symmetry.space_group_name_H-M   'P 1'
#
loop_
_entity.id
_entity.type
_entity.pdbx_description
1 polymer ?
#
loop_
_entity_poly.entity_id
_entity_poly.type
_entity_poly.pdbx_seq_one_letter_code
_entity_poly.pdbx_strand_id
1 'polypeptide(L)'
;MFLEGKIKKYNAERGFGFIELGGDQKDLFFHIRDFPQAAGEPRLGEKLKFIMVEDSGKFKAANIVRLDLKPSEVKYASPSNSILKKAVNLDRTLSDTKAGKLFTVVGLIVIVILIGLVFQKYQSYQQSKKLRAAQLIEEQKQIIAEQRKAIGDLPEVKLSAKTERALHHDQIQPMQAAPSTTAVATQFTCDGREHCSQMGSYEEAVFFLRNCPNTKMDGDGDGIPCERQFRR
;
A
#
# COMPACT_ATOMS: atom_id res chain seq x y z
N MET A 1 -11.70 -1.98 -9.31
CA MET A 1 -12.18 -3.30 -9.76
C MET A 1 -11.26 -3.80 -10.86
N PHE A 2 -10.91 -5.08 -10.86
CA PHE A 2 -10.14 -5.66 -11.96
C PHE A 2 -11.08 -6.01 -13.12
N LEU A 3 -10.63 -5.74 -14.34
CA LEU A 3 -11.29 -6.07 -15.59
C LEU A 3 -10.39 -7.01 -16.39
N GLU A 4 -11.01 -7.79 -17.26
CA GLU A 4 -10.32 -8.66 -18.20
C GLU A 4 -10.68 -8.27 -19.62
N GLY A 5 -9.72 -8.41 -20.52
CA GLY A 5 -9.88 -8.02 -21.91
C GLY A 5 -8.78 -8.58 -22.78
N LYS A 6 -8.85 -8.28 -24.08
CA LYS A 6 -7.85 -8.73 -25.06
C LYS A 6 -7.23 -7.56 -25.80
N ILE A 7 -5.96 -7.65 -26.16
CA ILE A 7 -5.32 -6.61 -26.98
C ILE A 7 -5.93 -6.62 -28.38
N LYS A 8 -6.61 -5.55 -28.74
CA LYS A 8 -7.22 -5.39 -30.07
C LYS A 8 -6.25 -4.78 -31.07
N LYS A 9 -5.50 -3.76 -30.63
CA LYS A 9 -4.53 -3.02 -31.44
C LYS A 9 -3.35 -2.61 -30.58
N TYR A 10 -2.16 -2.65 -31.17
CA TYR A 10 -0.93 -2.15 -30.56
C TYR A 10 -0.04 -1.54 -31.64
N ASN A 11 0.52 -0.35 -31.37
CA ASN A 11 1.51 0.30 -32.21
C ASN A 11 2.83 0.35 -31.44
N ALA A 12 3.83 -0.41 -31.90
CA ALA A 12 5.14 -0.51 -31.27
C ALA A 12 5.94 0.81 -31.37
N GLU A 13 5.88 1.49 -32.52
CA GLU A 13 6.62 2.75 -32.75
C GLU A 13 6.17 3.87 -31.82
N ARG A 14 4.85 3.95 -31.57
CA ARG A 14 4.26 4.97 -30.69
C ARG A 14 4.05 4.50 -29.25
N GLY A 15 4.25 3.21 -28.97
CA GLY A 15 4.19 2.63 -27.63
C GLY A 15 2.80 2.66 -26.96
N PHE A 16 1.72 2.58 -27.73
CA PHE A 16 0.35 2.54 -27.17
C PHE A 16 -0.54 1.52 -27.89
N GLY A 17 -1.62 1.14 -27.22
CA GLY A 17 -2.60 0.22 -27.78
C GLY A 17 -3.99 0.37 -27.18
N PHE A 18 -4.87 -0.53 -27.59
CA PHE A 18 -6.26 -0.61 -27.14
C PHE A 18 -6.62 -2.04 -26.75
N ILE A 19 -7.33 -2.16 -25.63
CA ILE A 19 -7.86 -3.40 -25.08
C ILE A 19 -9.35 -3.45 -25.35
N GLU A 20 -9.80 -4.54 -25.95
CA GLU A 20 -11.22 -4.85 -26.13
C GLU A 20 -11.80 -5.39 -24.82
N LEU A 21 -12.83 -4.70 -24.32
CA LEU A 21 -13.65 -5.10 -23.20
C LEU A 21 -14.86 -5.86 -23.77
N GLY A 22 -15.18 -7.03 -23.22
CA GLY A 22 -16.32 -7.82 -23.70
C GLY A 22 -17.65 -7.06 -23.63
N GLY A 23 -18.50 -7.22 -24.65
CA GLY A 23 -19.79 -6.53 -24.78
C GLY A 23 -19.72 -5.26 -25.64
N ASP A 24 -20.65 -4.31 -25.44
CA ASP A 24 -20.72 -3.01 -26.14
C ASP A 24 -19.86 -1.91 -25.49
N GLN A 25 -18.83 -2.28 -24.74
CA GLN A 25 -17.96 -1.31 -24.08
C GLN A 25 -16.93 -0.73 -25.06
N LYS A 26 -16.61 0.56 -24.90
CA LYS A 26 -15.56 1.20 -25.70
C LYS A 26 -14.20 0.57 -25.42
N ASP A 27 -13.39 0.42 -26.46
CA ASP A 27 -12.01 -0.06 -26.34
C ASP A 27 -11.21 0.83 -25.36
N LEU A 28 -10.48 0.21 -24.45
CA LEU A 28 -9.74 0.89 -23.40
C LEU A 28 -8.29 1.16 -23.81
N PHE A 29 -7.85 2.41 -23.70
CA PHE A 29 -6.49 2.82 -24.04
C PHE A 29 -5.46 2.30 -23.02
N PHE A 30 -4.27 1.91 -23.50
CA PHE A 30 -3.12 1.63 -22.63
C PHE A 30 -1.80 2.12 -23.24
N HIS A 31 -0.83 2.45 -22.38
CA HIS A 31 0.53 2.79 -22.78
C HIS A 31 1.49 1.64 -22.45
N ILE A 32 2.57 1.48 -23.22
CA ILE A 32 3.62 0.47 -22.98
C ILE A 32 4.31 0.61 -21.60
N ARG A 33 4.12 1.75 -20.92
CA ARG A 33 4.65 2.01 -19.57
C ARG A 33 3.81 1.34 -18.48
N ASP A 34 2.51 1.20 -18.73
CA ASP A 34 1.57 0.51 -17.85
C ASP A 34 1.57 -1.01 -18.09
N PHE A 35 2.34 -1.45 -19.09
CA PHE A 35 2.42 -2.83 -19.55
C PHE A 35 3.71 -3.51 -19.05
N PRO A 36 3.67 -4.78 -18.62
CA PRO A 36 4.82 -5.44 -18.02
C PRO A 36 5.93 -5.72 -19.05
N GLN A 37 7.02 -4.94 -18.97
CA GLN A 37 8.16 -5.02 -19.89
C GLN A 37 8.92 -6.35 -19.81
N ALA A 38 8.93 -7.00 -18.64
CA ALA A 38 9.65 -8.25 -18.42
C ALA A 38 9.17 -9.40 -19.33
N ALA A 39 7.97 -9.28 -19.88
CA ALA A 39 7.35 -10.28 -20.75
C ALA A 39 7.47 -9.98 -22.26
N GLY A 40 8.22 -8.93 -22.62
CA GLY A 40 8.38 -8.48 -24.01
C GLY A 40 7.26 -7.55 -24.47
N GLU A 41 7.11 -7.39 -25.78
CA GLU A 41 6.09 -6.51 -26.39
C GLU A 41 4.68 -7.11 -26.31
N PRO A 42 3.63 -6.27 -26.22
CA PRO A 42 2.23 -6.71 -26.23
C PRO A 42 1.83 -7.42 -27.52
N ARG A 43 1.13 -8.56 -27.42
CA ARG A 43 0.69 -9.34 -28.59
C ARG A 43 -0.80 -9.14 -28.88
N LEU A 44 -1.16 -8.99 -30.15
CA LEU A 44 -2.57 -8.91 -30.55
C LEU A 44 -3.31 -10.19 -30.14
N GLY A 45 -4.50 -10.03 -29.56
CA GLY A 45 -5.35 -11.11 -29.06
C GLY A 45 -4.99 -11.65 -27.67
N GLU A 46 -3.89 -11.17 -27.06
CA GLU A 46 -3.44 -11.60 -25.73
C GLU A 46 -4.44 -11.18 -24.64
N LYS A 47 -4.80 -12.12 -23.77
CA LYS A 47 -5.67 -11.89 -22.62
C LYS A 47 -4.90 -11.23 -21.49
N LEU A 48 -5.52 -10.19 -20.96
CA LEU A 48 -4.96 -9.36 -19.92
C LEU A 48 -5.98 -9.20 -18.79
N LYS A 49 -5.45 -9.02 -17.59
CA LYS A 49 -6.17 -8.53 -16.42
C LYS A 49 -5.58 -7.19 -16.01
N PHE A 50 -6.42 -6.19 -15.75
CA PHE A 50 -5.99 -4.82 -15.50
C PHE A 50 -7.03 -4.04 -14.68
N ILE A 51 -6.71 -2.80 -14.33
CA ILE A 51 -7.61 -1.88 -13.64
C ILE A 51 -7.88 -0.70 -14.57
N MET A 52 -9.15 -0.30 -14.71
CA MET A 52 -9.50 0.95 -15.40
C MET A 52 -9.28 2.12 -14.45
N VAL A 53 -8.46 3.09 -14.86
CA VAL A 53 -8.12 4.29 -14.10
C VAL A 53 -8.37 5.53 -14.96
N GLU A 54 -8.89 6.59 -14.36
CA GLU A 54 -9.04 7.88 -15.02
C GLU A 54 -7.76 8.71 -14.87
N ASP A 55 -7.24 9.20 -15.98
CA ASP A 55 -6.08 10.09 -16.05
C ASP A 55 -6.42 11.29 -16.94
N SER A 56 -6.45 12.48 -16.35
CA SER A 56 -6.69 13.74 -17.06
C SER A 56 -7.99 13.75 -17.89
N GLY A 57 -9.06 13.14 -17.36
CA GLY A 57 -10.36 13.04 -18.03
C GLY A 57 -10.46 11.92 -19.09
N LYS A 58 -9.44 11.06 -19.20
CA LYS A 58 -9.43 9.91 -20.10
C LYS A 58 -9.27 8.61 -19.32
N PHE A 59 -10.05 7.60 -19.67
CA PHE A 59 -9.88 6.27 -19.09
C PHE A 59 -8.73 5.52 -19.76
N LYS A 60 -7.88 4.91 -18.94
CA LYS A 60 -6.79 4.03 -19.38
C LYS A 60 -6.72 2.76 -18.54
N ALA A 61 -6.08 1.74 -19.09
CA ALA A 61 -5.72 0.54 -18.35
C ALA A 61 -4.42 0.78 -17.57
N ALA A 62 -4.41 0.43 -16.29
CA ALA A 62 -3.25 0.43 -15.42
C ALA A 62 -3.08 -0.93 -14.74
N ASN A 63 -1.86 -1.22 -14.26
CA ASN A 63 -1.51 -2.47 -13.58
C ASN A 63 -1.88 -3.72 -14.42
N ILE A 64 -1.36 -3.77 -15.65
CA ILE A 64 -1.69 -4.81 -16.62
C ILE A 64 -0.91 -6.09 -16.30
N VAL A 65 -1.62 -7.22 -16.25
CA VAL A 65 -1.07 -8.56 -16.03
C VAL A 65 -1.47 -9.44 -17.21
N ARG A 66 -0.50 -10.14 -17.80
CA ARG A 66 -0.73 -11.08 -18.91
C ARG A 66 -1.26 -12.40 -18.36
N LEU A 67 -2.39 -12.87 -18.87
CA LEU A 67 -3.01 -14.13 -18.44
C LEU A 67 -2.55 -15.33 -19.28
N ASP A 68 -2.10 -15.10 -20.52
CA ASP A 68 -1.73 -16.16 -21.46
C ASP A 68 -0.28 -16.66 -21.31
N LEU A 69 0.53 -16.00 -20.46
CA LEU A 69 1.86 -16.49 -20.13
C LEU A 69 1.76 -17.46 -18.96
N LYS A 70 1.96 -18.76 -19.23
CA LYS A 70 2.32 -19.71 -18.18
C LYS A 70 3.50 -19.12 -17.40
N PRO A 71 3.47 -19.11 -16.06
CA PRO A 71 4.61 -18.73 -15.24
C PRO A 71 5.68 -19.82 -15.33
N SER A 72 6.29 -19.94 -16.49
CA SER A 72 7.46 -20.75 -16.76
C SER A 72 8.48 -19.80 -17.35
N GLU A 73 9.46 -19.44 -16.52
CA GLU A 73 10.66 -18.66 -16.84
C GLU A 73 10.50 -17.13 -16.99
N VAL A 74 9.72 -16.50 -16.12
CA VAL A 74 10.07 -15.12 -15.75
C VAL A 74 11.36 -15.22 -14.94
N LYS A 75 12.50 -14.89 -15.56
CA LYS A 75 13.73 -14.51 -14.84
C LYS A 75 13.41 -13.26 -14.03
N TYR A 76 12.80 -13.44 -12.86
CA TYR A 76 12.83 -12.45 -11.82
C TYR A 76 14.31 -12.27 -11.47
N ALA A 77 14.93 -11.24 -12.03
CA ALA A 77 16.06 -10.63 -11.37
C ALA A 77 15.52 -10.10 -10.04
N SER A 78 15.54 -10.97 -9.01
CA SER A 78 15.38 -10.54 -7.64
C SER A 78 16.35 -9.39 -7.41
N PRO A 79 15.93 -8.28 -6.79
CA PRO A 79 16.87 -7.33 -6.21
C PRO A 79 17.51 -8.04 -5.01
N SER A 80 18.54 -8.85 -5.27
CA SER A 80 19.45 -9.27 -4.23
C SER A 80 20.11 -8.00 -3.71
N ASN A 81 19.86 -7.68 -2.45
CA ASN A 81 20.66 -6.75 -1.67
C ASN A 81 22.12 -7.21 -1.70
N SER A 82 22.85 -6.78 -2.73
CA SER A 82 24.31 -6.79 -2.78
C SER A 82 24.78 -5.34 -2.82
N ILE A 83 24.42 -4.58 -1.79
CA ILE A 83 25.29 -3.50 -1.34
C ILE A 83 26.51 -4.19 -0.75
N LEU A 84 27.57 -4.25 -1.53
CA LEU A 84 28.99 -4.03 -1.19
C LEU A 84 29.83 -4.85 -2.19
N LYS A 85 30.71 -4.15 -2.92
CA LYS A 85 31.66 -4.64 -3.96
C LYS A 85 31.19 -4.51 -5.42
N LYS A 86 31.06 -3.27 -5.89
CA LYS A 86 31.66 -2.90 -7.18
C LYS A 86 32.13 -1.46 -7.12
N ALA A 87 33.36 -1.30 -6.64
CA ALA A 87 34.11 -0.09 -6.80
C ALA A 87 34.29 0.20 -8.30
N VAL A 88 33.96 1.44 -8.67
CA VAL A 88 34.56 2.24 -9.73
C VAL A 88 34.76 1.52 -11.07
N ASN A 89 33.83 1.74 -11.99
CA ASN A 89 34.12 2.07 -13.38
C ASN A 89 32.84 2.67 -13.99
N LEU A 90 32.47 3.87 -13.51
CA LEU A 90 31.66 4.77 -14.35
C LEU A 90 32.68 5.63 -15.09
N ASP A 91 33.11 5.08 -16.21
CA ASP A 91 33.87 5.79 -17.22
C ASP A 91 33.06 7.04 -17.62
N ARG A 92 33.42 8.16 -17.02
CA ARG A 92 33.03 9.48 -17.50
C ARG A 92 33.80 9.66 -18.79
N THR A 93 33.18 9.36 -19.91
CA THR A 93 33.57 9.95 -21.19
C THR A 93 33.28 11.45 -21.12
N LEU A 94 34.19 12.16 -20.46
CA LEU A 94 34.42 13.59 -20.63
C LEU A 94 34.90 13.76 -22.07
N SER A 95 33.95 13.99 -22.97
CA SER A 95 34.26 14.56 -24.27
C SER A 95 34.72 15.99 -24.02
N ASP A 96 36.04 16.16 -23.97
CA ASP A 96 36.69 17.45 -24.03
C ASP A 96 36.37 18.08 -25.38
N THR A 97 35.45 19.03 -25.37
CA THR A 97 35.31 20.00 -26.45
C THR A 97 34.80 21.28 -25.82
N LYS A 98 35.64 22.32 -25.85
CA LYS A 98 35.50 23.62 -25.16
C LYS A 98 34.15 24.36 -25.38
N ALA A 99 33.27 23.89 -26.25
CA ALA A 99 31.93 24.44 -26.48
C ALA A 99 30.80 23.79 -25.64
N GLY A 100 31.03 22.63 -25.00
CA GLY A 100 29.98 21.87 -24.26
C GLY A 100 29.79 22.23 -22.79
N LYS A 101 30.65 23.07 -22.20
CA LYS A 101 30.60 23.42 -20.76
C LYS A 101 29.57 24.50 -20.43
N LEU A 102 29.25 25.41 -21.37
CA LEU A 102 28.28 26.48 -21.10
C LEU A 102 26.84 25.94 -21.06
N PHE A 103 26.49 25.04 -21.98
CA PHE A 103 25.16 24.46 -22.06
C PHE A 103 24.82 23.57 -20.86
N THR A 104 25.81 22.85 -20.31
CA THR A 104 25.60 22.02 -19.12
C THR A 104 25.38 22.86 -17.87
N VAL A 105 26.09 23.96 -17.70
CA VAL A 105 25.89 24.89 -16.56
C VAL A 105 24.55 25.62 -16.66
N VAL A 106 24.18 26.13 -17.85
CA VAL A 106 22.88 26.76 -18.07
C VAL A 106 21.74 25.77 -17.83
N GLY A 107 21.87 24.52 -18.29
CA GLY A 107 20.90 23.47 -18.03
C GLY A 107 20.72 23.19 -16.54
N LEU A 108 21.81 23.11 -15.76
CA LEU A 108 21.74 22.93 -14.31
C LEU A 108 21.08 24.12 -13.60
N ILE A 109 21.36 25.35 -14.03
CA ILE A 109 20.73 26.55 -13.48
C ILE A 109 19.21 26.54 -13.75
N VAL A 110 18.79 26.18 -14.96
CA VAL A 110 17.36 26.05 -15.30
C VAL A 110 16.68 24.99 -14.44
N ILE A 111 17.32 23.85 -14.21
CA ILE A 111 16.79 22.78 -13.34
C ILE A 111 16.63 23.30 -11.90
N VAL A 112 17.62 24.01 -11.35
CA VAL A 112 17.53 24.60 -10.00
C VAL A 112 16.40 25.63 -9.91
N ILE A 113 16.21 26.47 -10.94
CA ILE A 113 15.10 27.42 -11.01
C ILE A 113 13.76 26.68 -11.03
N LEU A 114 13.61 25.65 -11.86
CA LEU A 114 12.38 24.86 -11.93
C LEU A 114 12.08 24.17 -10.59
N ILE A 115 13.09 23.60 -9.93
CA ILE A 115 12.95 23.03 -8.58
C ILE A 115 12.51 24.11 -7.58
N GLY A 116 13.09 25.31 -7.64
CA GLY A 116 12.69 26.44 -6.80
C GLY A 116 11.24 26.88 -7.01
N LEU A 117 10.80 27.00 -8.27
CA LEU A 117 9.41 27.34 -8.62
C LEU A 117 8.42 26.26 -8.17
N VAL A 118 8.77 24.98 -8.35
CA VAL A 118 7.97 23.85 -7.88
C VAL A 118 7.91 23.85 -6.35
N PHE A 119 9.02 24.11 -5.67
CA PHE A 119 9.07 24.17 -4.21
C PHE A 119 8.22 25.32 -3.66
N GLN A 120 8.28 26.51 -4.29
CA GLN A 120 7.43 27.64 -3.95
C GLN A 120 5.94 27.30 -4.09
N LYS A 121 5.54 26.67 -5.19
CA LYS A 121 4.15 26.22 -5.41
C LYS A 121 3.75 25.16 -4.40
N TYR A 122 4.64 24.21 -4.09
CA TYR A 122 4.41 23.16 -3.09
C TYR A 122 4.18 23.74 -1.70
N GLN A 123 4.93 24.78 -1.30
CA GLN A 123 4.71 25.47 -0.04
C GLN A 123 3.33 26.13 0.03
N SER A 124 2.92 26.85 -1.02
CA SER A 124 1.59 27.49 -1.08
C SER A 124 0.44 26.48 -1.02
N TYR A 125 0.61 25.31 -1.67
CA TYR A 125 -0.35 24.22 -1.61
C TYR A 125 -0.52 23.69 -0.19
N GLN A 126 0.59 23.49 0.54
CA GLN A 126 0.54 23.00 1.91
C GLN A 126 -0.14 24.00 2.86
N GLN A 127 0.08 25.31 2.69
CA GLN A 127 -0.61 26.33 3.48
C GLN A 127 -2.13 26.30 3.23
N SER A 128 -2.56 26.19 1.97
CA SER A 128 -3.99 26.13 1.63
C SER A 128 -4.70 24.92 2.24
N LYS A 129 -4.02 23.76 2.32
CA LYS A 129 -4.54 22.56 2.99
C LYS A 129 -4.74 22.77 4.49
N LYS A 130 -3.77 23.38 5.18
CA LYS A 130 -3.86 23.65 6.62
C LYS A 130 -5.00 24.62 6.95
N LEU A 131 -5.18 25.68 6.14
CA LEU A 131 -6.25 26.65 6.35
C LEU A 131 -7.63 26.01 6.21
N ARG A 132 -7.86 25.23 5.15
CA ARG A 132 -9.13 24.52 4.95
C ARG A 132 -9.42 23.52 6.07
N ALA A 133 -8.40 22.79 6.53
CA ALA A 133 -8.55 21.88 7.66
C ALA A 133 -8.94 22.63 8.94
N ALA A 134 -8.32 23.79 9.21
CA ALA A 134 -8.68 24.63 10.35
C ALA A 134 -10.12 25.17 10.27
N GLN A 135 -10.55 25.61 9.08
CA GLN A 135 -11.92 26.04 8.83
C GLN A 135 -12.94 24.94 9.10
N LEU A 136 -12.71 23.73 8.57
CA LEU A 136 -13.61 22.58 8.80
C LEU A 136 -13.69 22.19 10.29
N ILE A 137 -12.59 22.29 11.03
CA ILE A 137 -12.57 22.03 12.48
C ILE A 137 -13.42 23.08 13.22
N GLU A 138 -13.36 24.34 12.82
CA GLU A 138 -14.15 25.41 13.43
C GLU A 138 -15.64 25.26 13.14
N GLU A 139 -16.00 24.95 11.89
CA GLU A 139 -17.38 24.62 11.51
C GLU A 139 -17.92 23.43 12.31
N GLN A 140 -17.15 22.35 12.44
CA GLN A 140 -17.54 21.21 13.27
C GLN A 140 -17.76 21.60 14.74
N LYS A 141 -16.94 22.49 15.30
CA LYS A 141 -17.15 22.97 16.68
C LYS A 141 -18.47 23.70 16.84
N GLN A 142 -18.88 24.50 15.85
CA GLN A 142 -20.17 25.18 15.87
C GLN A 142 -21.33 24.17 15.80
N ILE A 143 -21.24 23.16 14.93
CA ILE A 143 -22.24 22.09 14.84
C ILE A 143 -22.36 21.34 16.18
N ILE A 144 -21.23 20.98 16.79
CA ILE A 144 -21.22 20.29 18.10
C ILE A 144 -21.82 21.19 19.19
N ALA A 145 -21.52 22.49 19.20
CA ALA A 145 -22.06 23.44 20.17
C ALA A 145 -23.57 23.65 20.00
N GLU A 146 -24.05 23.69 18.75
CA GLU A 146 -25.48 23.76 18.43
C GLU A 146 -26.21 22.49 18.87
N GLN A 147 -25.65 21.31 18.59
CA GLN A 147 -26.21 20.05 19.09
C GLN A 147 -26.26 20.01 20.62
N ARG A 148 -25.23 20.49 21.32
CA ARG A 148 -25.25 20.60 22.79
C ARG A 148 -26.34 21.53 23.32
N LYS A 149 -26.58 22.67 22.64
CA LYS A 149 -27.69 23.57 23.01
C LYS A 149 -29.06 22.94 22.75
N ALA A 150 -29.21 22.21 21.63
CA ALA A 150 -30.46 21.55 21.27
C ALA A 150 -30.79 20.35 22.16
N ILE A 151 -29.77 19.64 22.65
CA ILE A 151 -29.94 18.52 23.59
C ILE A 151 -30.36 19.00 24.99
N GLY A 152 -30.18 20.30 25.31
CA GLY A 152 -30.55 20.87 26.62
C GLY A 152 -29.71 20.33 27.78
N ASP A 153 -30.02 20.74 29.01
CA ASP A 153 -29.45 20.11 30.21
C ASP A 153 -29.93 18.66 30.28
N LEU A 154 -29.07 17.73 29.85
CA LEU A 154 -29.24 16.32 30.17
C LEU A 154 -29.33 16.21 31.70
N PRO A 155 -30.31 15.49 32.26
CA PRO A 155 -30.37 15.27 33.69
C PRO A 155 -29.03 14.68 34.12
N GLU A 156 -28.39 15.32 35.10
CA GLU A 156 -27.18 14.80 35.71
C GLU A 156 -27.50 13.37 36.14
N VAL A 157 -26.94 12.39 35.42
CA VAL A 157 -27.09 10.99 35.77
C VAL A 157 -26.32 10.83 37.07
N LYS A 158 -27.02 11.06 38.18
CA LYS A 158 -26.51 10.77 39.52
C LYS A 158 -26.18 9.29 39.49
N LEU A 159 -24.89 9.00 39.36
CA LEU A 159 -24.38 7.65 39.47
C LEU A 159 -24.98 7.09 40.75
N SER A 160 -25.65 5.94 40.65
CA SER A 160 -26.16 5.25 41.83
C SER A 160 -25.06 5.19 42.88
N ALA A 161 -25.40 5.31 44.16
CA ALA A 161 -24.43 5.21 45.26
C ALA A 161 -23.55 3.94 45.19
N LYS A 162 -24.01 2.91 44.47
CA LYS A 162 -23.24 1.71 44.14
C LYS A 162 -22.06 1.99 43.18
N THR A 163 -22.24 2.86 42.20
CA THR A 163 -21.23 3.25 41.21
C THR A 163 -20.28 4.32 41.77
N GLU A 164 -20.76 5.27 42.58
CA GLU A 164 -19.88 6.20 43.30
C GLU A 164 -18.94 5.46 44.27
N ARG A 165 -19.44 4.45 44.98
CA ARG A 165 -18.60 3.60 45.84
C ARG A 165 -17.58 2.76 45.07
N ALA A 166 -17.85 2.42 43.82
CA ALA A 166 -16.90 1.72 42.95
C ALA A 166 -15.79 2.66 42.42
N LEU A 167 -16.05 3.96 42.31
CA LEU A 167 -15.07 4.98 41.91
C LEU A 167 -14.23 5.51 43.07
N HIS A 168 -14.75 5.53 44.30
CA HIS A 168 -14.00 5.94 45.50
C HIS A 168 -13.05 4.86 46.04
N HIS A 169 -13.09 3.63 45.51
CA HIS A 169 -12.06 2.64 45.78
C HIS A 169 -10.87 2.84 44.83
N ASP A 170 -10.25 4.01 44.93
CA ASP A 170 -8.94 4.27 44.36
C ASP A 170 -7.87 3.63 45.28
N GLN A 171 -7.91 2.31 45.34
CA GLN A 171 -6.66 1.57 45.28
C GLN A 171 -6.57 1.01 43.86
N ILE A 172 -5.90 1.76 42.98
CA ILE A 172 -5.10 1.16 41.93
C ILE A 172 -3.97 0.38 42.63
N GLN A 173 -4.32 -0.76 43.22
CA GLN A 173 -3.46 -1.93 43.14
C GLN A 173 -3.74 -2.56 41.78
N PRO A 174 -2.72 -3.03 41.04
CA PRO A 174 -2.92 -3.68 39.75
C PRO A 174 -3.55 -5.06 39.98
N MET A 175 -4.86 -5.10 40.22
CA MET A 175 -5.65 -6.32 40.30
C MET A 175 -6.34 -6.52 38.96
N GLN A 176 -5.56 -7.15 38.08
CA GLN A 176 -5.98 -8.19 37.16
C GLN A 176 -7.43 -8.08 36.68
N ALA A 177 -7.57 -7.59 35.45
CA ALA A 177 -8.77 -7.82 34.65
C ALA A 177 -9.20 -9.29 34.80
N ALA A 178 -10.50 -9.49 35.05
CA ALA A 178 -11.17 -10.77 34.82
C ALA A 178 -10.69 -11.36 33.49
N PRO A 179 -10.59 -12.70 33.36
CA PRO A 179 -9.73 -13.35 32.40
C PRO A 179 -10.17 -13.04 30.97
N SER A 180 -9.57 -12.01 30.40
CA SER A 180 -9.08 -12.07 29.04
C SER A 180 -8.32 -13.40 28.96
N THR A 181 -8.71 -14.30 28.07
CA THR A 181 -7.98 -15.52 27.71
C THR A 181 -6.62 -15.13 27.12
N THR A 182 -5.75 -14.59 27.96
CA THR A 182 -4.44 -14.03 27.64
C THR A 182 -3.49 -14.42 28.76
N ALA A 183 -3.49 -15.71 29.10
CA ALA A 183 -2.52 -16.32 30.01
C ALA A 183 -2.05 -17.67 29.44
N VAL A 184 -1.63 -17.69 28.16
CA VAL A 184 -0.82 -18.79 27.58
C VAL A 184 0.29 -18.22 26.69
N ALA A 185 0.76 -17.00 26.94
CA ALA A 185 1.83 -16.39 26.15
C ALA A 185 3.13 -16.32 26.95
N THR A 186 3.65 -17.46 27.43
CA THR A 186 4.99 -17.51 28.04
C THR A 186 5.78 -18.80 27.76
N GLN A 187 5.34 -19.70 26.88
CA GLN A 187 6.01 -21.00 26.72
C GLN A 187 6.41 -21.38 25.30
N PHE A 188 6.02 -20.60 24.28
CA PHE A 188 6.32 -20.95 22.90
C PHE A 188 7.67 -20.38 22.49
N THR A 189 8.57 -21.24 22.04
CA THR A 189 9.88 -20.89 21.50
C THR A 189 10.00 -21.47 20.11
N CYS A 190 10.73 -20.79 19.22
CA CYS A 190 10.96 -21.27 17.87
C CYS A 190 11.92 -22.47 17.92
N ASP A 191 11.35 -23.67 17.92
CA ASP A 191 12.05 -24.97 18.03
C ASP A 191 12.27 -25.65 16.67
N GLY A 192 11.97 -24.94 15.57
CA GLY A 192 12.16 -25.43 14.20
C GLY A 192 10.94 -26.14 13.61
N ARG A 193 9.78 -26.13 14.29
CA ARG A 193 8.53 -26.64 13.71
C ARG A 193 7.98 -25.71 12.63
N GLU A 194 7.58 -26.29 11.50
CA GLU A 194 7.12 -25.53 10.32
C GLU A 194 5.67 -25.83 9.90
N HIS A 195 5.06 -26.92 10.38
CA HIS A 195 3.76 -27.41 9.89
C HIS A 195 2.70 -27.55 10.99
N CYS A 196 1.42 -27.42 10.63
CA CYS A 196 0.29 -27.43 11.57
C CYS A 196 0.17 -28.68 12.44
N SER A 197 0.50 -29.86 11.89
CA SER A 197 0.43 -31.12 12.63
C SER A 197 1.37 -31.18 13.83
N GLN A 198 2.33 -30.24 13.91
CA GLN A 198 3.30 -30.16 14.99
C GLN A 198 2.86 -29.17 16.08
N MET A 199 1.79 -28.40 15.87
CA MET A 199 1.25 -27.41 16.82
C MET A 199 0.24 -28.06 17.76
N GLY A 200 0.39 -27.85 19.07
CA GLY A 200 -0.50 -28.32 20.12
C GLY A 200 -1.70 -27.40 20.38
N SER A 201 -1.64 -26.15 19.92
CA SER A 201 -2.73 -25.18 20.07
C SER A 201 -2.76 -24.14 18.94
N TYR A 202 -3.91 -23.48 18.75
CA TYR A 202 -4.04 -22.40 17.78
C TYR A 202 -3.18 -21.19 18.18
N GLU A 203 -3.10 -20.88 19.47
CA GLU A 203 -2.31 -19.78 20.02
C GLU A 203 -0.80 -19.99 19.77
N GLU A 204 -0.33 -21.24 19.87
CA GLU A 204 1.02 -21.63 19.49
C GLU A 204 1.24 -21.46 17.98
N ALA A 205 0.30 -21.87 17.14
CA ALA A 205 0.39 -21.69 15.68
C ALA A 205 0.44 -20.20 15.29
N VAL A 206 -0.35 -19.35 15.94
CA VAL A 206 -0.32 -17.88 15.76
C VAL A 206 1.02 -17.30 16.23
N PHE A 207 1.56 -17.80 17.33
CA PHE A 207 2.88 -17.39 17.81
C PHE A 207 3.97 -17.74 16.79
N PHE A 208 3.97 -18.97 16.27
CA PHE A 208 4.96 -19.42 15.28
C PHE A 208 4.85 -18.61 13.98
N LEU A 209 3.63 -18.38 13.47
CA LEU A 209 3.40 -17.58 12.27
C LEU A 209 3.99 -16.16 12.39
N ARG A 210 3.93 -15.55 13.58
CA ARG A 210 4.38 -14.16 13.81
C ARG A 210 5.84 -14.02 14.25
N ASN A 211 6.39 -15.02 14.92
CA ASN A 211 7.68 -14.90 15.62
C ASN A 211 8.77 -15.84 15.10
N CYS A 212 8.44 -16.87 14.30
CA CYS A 212 9.41 -17.88 13.86
C CYS A 212 9.67 -17.84 12.34
N PRO A 213 10.93 -18.02 11.91
CA PRO A 213 11.28 -18.08 10.49
C PRO A 213 10.83 -19.41 9.86
N ASN A 214 10.58 -19.41 8.54
CA ASN A 214 10.25 -20.59 7.71
C ASN A 214 8.94 -21.33 8.05
N THR A 215 7.95 -20.66 8.64
CA THR A 215 6.65 -21.29 8.93
C THR A 215 5.81 -21.53 7.66
N LYS A 216 5.19 -22.71 7.58
CA LYS A 216 4.33 -23.18 6.46
C LYS A 216 2.98 -23.66 6.99
N MET A 217 2.33 -22.78 7.75
CA MET A 217 1.08 -23.05 8.49
C MET A 217 -0.12 -22.25 7.99
N ASP A 218 0.14 -21.14 7.30
CA ASP A 218 -0.83 -20.28 6.64
C ASP A 218 -0.73 -20.56 5.14
N GLY A 219 -1.63 -21.41 4.64
CA GLY A 219 -1.55 -21.96 3.28
C GLY A 219 -2.13 -21.04 2.21
N ASP A 220 -3.10 -20.21 2.60
CA ASP A 220 -3.83 -19.26 1.77
C ASP A 220 -3.39 -17.79 2.02
N GLY A 221 -2.61 -17.53 3.08
CA GLY A 221 -1.95 -16.27 3.33
C GLY A 221 -2.87 -15.22 3.97
N ASP A 222 -3.91 -15.65 4.68
CA ASP A 222 -4.93 -14.80 5.27
C ASP A 222 -4.58 -14.37 6.72
N GLY A 223 -3.49 -14.88 7.27
CA GLY A 223 -3.02 -14.63 8.62
C GLY A 223 -3.63 -15.54 9.69
N ILE A 224 -4.41 -16.55 9.30
CA ILE A 224 -5.03 -17.55 10.18
C ILE A 224 -4.31 -18.90 9.99
N PRO A 225 -3.35 -19.24 10.87
CA PRO A 225 -2.62 -20.50 10.73
C PRO A 225 -3.50 -21.69 11.12
N CYS A 226 -3.36 -22.80 10.40
CA CYS A 226 -3.93 -24.09 10.79
C CYS A 226 -5.45 -24.14 10.93
N GLU A 227 -6.17 -23.32 10.15
CA GLU A 227 -7.65 -23.30 10.03
C GLU A 227 -8.28 -24.70 9.97
N ARG A 228 -7.74 -25.60 9.15
CA ARG A 228 -8.24 -26.97 8.98
C ARG A 228 -8.08 -27.86 10.22
N GLN A 229 -7.07 -27.60 11.05
CA GLN A 229 -6.78 -28.39 12.25
C GLN A 229 -7.55 -27.90 13.47
N PHE A 230 -7.72 -26.57 13.61
CA PHE A 230 -8.38 -25.94 14.76
C PHE A 230 -9.82 -25.47 14.47
N ARG A 231 -10.34 -25.72 13.25
CA ARG A 231 -11.69 -25.34 12.78
C ARG A 231 -12.01 -23.86 13.05
N ARG A 232 -11.14 -22.98 12.57
CA ARG A 232 -11.31 -21.54 12.62
C ARG A 232 -11.76 -21.00 11.27
#